data_AF-A0A661PAQ8-F1
#
_entry.id   AF-A0A661PAQ8-F1
#
_cell.length_a   1.000
_cell.length_b   1.000
_cell.length_c   1.000
_cell.angle_alpha   90.00
_cell.angle_beta   90.00
_cell.angle_gamma   90.00
#
_symmetry.space_group_name_H-M   'P 1'
#
loop_
_entity.id
_entity.type
_entity.pdbx_description
1 polymer ?
#
loop_
_entity_poly.entity_id
_entity_poly.type
_entity_poly.pdbx_seq_one_letter_code
_entity_poly.pdbx_strand_id
1 'polypeptide(L)'
;MDCGGPTCPPCSEDCTNGVDDNENDLIDCADPFCDGYSCVPELPNGGWSGPVAIYQTTTEDPMPACDLAWATSTEGGTGALTAPPAQCAACACGSPSGVSCGLPDFSVWEGGSCSGNPDVDVNIPGVNNCEVFAGQVNTNARAGVVPSIGGTCAATGGGATVDDAAFSEQTLVCQDPSLGGGCSEGETVCVRTPPAPFQSSLCIMISGDVACPGDGYTEKLLLVTSLVDTRDCTVCGCGTPTGVTCGGTTTGYTSMQCSQDPVVAPNDGSTCVPMPGVKAVMFTNPTGPSGGNCTTSGGAATGSATAGDSSTICCLF
;
A
#
# COMPACT_ATOMS: atom_id res chain seq x y z
N MET A 1 41.34 -39.11 25.75
CA MET A 1 41.65 -40.42 26.36
C MET A 1 42.06 -41.30 25.20
N ASP A 2 43.14 -42.04 25.37
CA ASP A 2 43.71 -42.95 24.38
C ASP A 2 43.04 -44.32 24.56
N CYS A 3 42.39 -44.86 23.52
CA CYS A 3 41.23 -45.74 23.69
C CYS A 3 41.30 -47.14 23.02
N GLY A 4 42.36 -47.53 22.31
CA GLY A 4 42.45 -48.88 21.70
C GLY A 4 43.53 -49.80 22.26
N GLY A 5 43.72 -49.77 23.58
CA GLY A 5 44.38 -50.90 24.25
C GLY A 5 43.52 -52.19 24.13
N PRO A 6 44.12 -53.40 23.99
CA PRO A 6 43.42 -54.68 23.77
C PRO A 6 42.48 -55.13 24.90
N THR A 7 42.28 -54.30 25.93
CA THR A 7 41.45 -54.58 27.11
C THR A 7 40.38 -53.51 27.38
N CYS A 8 40.25 -52.49 26.53
CA CYS A 8 39.19 -51.49 26.67
C CYS A 8 37.94 -51.94 25.90
N PRO A 9 36.72 -51.79 26.47
CA PRO A 9 35.49 -51.89 25.68
C PRO A 9 35.56 -50.93 24.49
N PRO A 10 35.08 -51.31 23.30
CA PRO A 10 35.07 -50.42 22.15
C PRO A 10 34.35 -49.14 22.53
N CYS A 11 34.98 -48.01 22.25
CA CYS A 11 34.39 -46.70 22.48
C CYS A 11 33.25 -46.48 21.49
N SER A 12 32.33 -45.58 21.83
CA SER A 12 31.34 -45.14 20.86
C SER A 12 32.06 -44.34 19.78
N GLU A 13 31.83 -44.69 18.52
CA GLU A 13 32.36 -43.94 17.38
C GLU A 13 31.76 -42.53 17.33
N ASP A 14 32.59 -41.50 17.13
CA ASP A 14 32.15 -40.15 16.80
C ASP A 14 32.40 -39.88 15.32
N CYS A 15 31.38 -40.18 14.53
CA CYS A 15 31.34 -40.15 13.08
C CYS A 15 31.48 -38.77 12.41
N THR A 16 31.94 -37.77 13.15
CA THR A 16 32.04 -36.37 12.69
C THR A 16 33.36 -35.71 13.01
N ASN A 17 34.37 -36.45 13.51
CA ASN A 17 35.59 -35.84 14.03
C ASN A 17 36.85 -36.11 13.18
N GLY A 18 36.75 -36.94 12.13
CA GLY A 18 37.89 -37.24 11.25
C GLY A 18 38.88 -38.26 11.83
N VAL A 19 38.51 -38.95 12.90
CA VAL A 19 39.35 -39.90 13.65
C VAL A 19 38.67 -41.27 13.64
N ASP A 20 39.46 -42.33 13.65
CA ASP A 20 38.99 -43.68 13.93
C ASP A 20 38.99 -43.86 15.45
N ASP A 21 37.82 -43.68 16.09
CA ASP A 21 37.71 -43.65 17.55
C ASP A 21 37.76 -45.04 18.20
N ASN A 22 37.53 -46.09 17.41
CA ASN A 22 37.51 -47.48 17.87
C ASN A 22 38.72 -48.33 17.42
N GLU A 23 39.66 -47.71 16.69
CA GLU A 23 40.93 -48.27 16.20
C GLU A 23 40.74 -49.52 15.32
N ASN A 24 39.76 -49.50 14.41
CA ASN A 24 39.51 -50.58 13.44
C ASN A 24 40.03 -50.28 12.01
N ASP A 25 40.80 -49.20 11.86
CA ASP A 25 41.32 -48.63 10.61
C ASP A 25 40.24 -48.03 9.68
N LEU A 26 39.04 -47.73 10.19
CA LEU A 26 37.95 -47.09 9.46
C LEU A 26 37.57 -45.77 10.15
N ILE A 27 37.65 -44.67 9.41
CA ILE A 27 37.34 -43.33 9.93
C ILE A 27 35.90 -42.98 9.56
N ASP A 28 35.11 -42.49 10.53
CA ASP A 28 33.77 -41.92 10.32
C ASP A 28 32.87 -42.72 9.35
N CYS A 29 32.54 -42.17 8.18
CA CYS A 29 31.66 -42.79 7.20
C CYS A 29 32.23 -44.08 6.56
N ALA A 30 33.53 -44.36 6.71
CA ALA A 30 34.07 -45.68 6.36
C ALA A 30 33.74 -46.74 7.40
N ASP A 31 33.40 -46.33 8.62
CA ASP A 31 33.12 -47.21 9.76
C ASP A 31 31.64 -47.70 9.75
N PRO A 32 31.40 -49.04 9.79
CA PRO A 32 30.05 -49.62 9.88
C PRO A 32 29.24 -49.24 11.13
N PHE A 33 29.87 -48.70 12.18
CA PHE A 33 29.20 -48.18 13.38
C PHE A 33 28.58 -46.80 13.16
N CYS A 34 28.89 -46.11 12.07
CA CYS A 34 28.34 -44.81 11.68
C CYS A 34 27.04 -44.90 10.89
N ASP A 35 26.06 -45.63 11.43
CA ASP A 35 24.71 -45.66 10.86
C ASP A 35 24.06 -44.28 10.91
N GLY A 36 23.38 -43.89 9.82
CA GLY A 36 22.80 -42.55 9.66
C GLY A 36 23.78 -41.47 9.19
N TYR A 37 25.00 -41.80 8.77
CA TYR A 37 25.92 -40.87 8.10
C TYR A 37 26.10 -41.22 6.63
N SER A 38 26.43 -40.22 5.80
CA SER A 38 26.69 -40.41 4.38
C SER A 38 27.83 -39.51 3.90
N CYS A 39 28.56 -39.99 2.90
CA CYS A 39 29.57 -39.21 2.20
C CYS A 39 28.91 -38.32 1.16
N VAL A 40 29.28 -37.04 1.14
CA VAL A 40 28.73 -36.05 0.22
C VAL A 40 29.85 -35.20 -0.41
N PRO A 41 29.57 -34.52 -1.55
CA PRO A 41 30.51 -33.57 -2.13
C PRO A 41 30.89 -32.45 -1.15
N GLU A 42 32.11 -31.91 -1.28
CA GLU A 42 32.55 -30.77 -0.48
C GLU A 42 31.70 -29.53 -0.73
N LEU A 43 31.60 -28.65 0.27
CA LEU A 43 31.00 -27.34 0.10
C LEU A 43 31.72 -26.55 -1.00
N PRO A 44 31.00 -26.06 -2.02
CA PRO A 44 31.63 -25.26 -3.07
C PRO A 44 32.20 -23.96 -2.51
N ASN A 45 33.35 -23.55 -3.05
CA ASN A 45 33.91 -22.23 -2.77
C ASN A 45 32.89 -21.14 -3.13
N GLY A 46 32.78 -20.09 -2.30
CA GLY A 46 31.90 -18.95 -2.60
C GLY A 46 30.90 -18.56 -1.52
N GLY A 47 31.06 -19.06 -0.30
CA GLY A 47 30.23 -18.65 0.84
C GLY A 47 28.96 -19.48 1.02
N TRP A 48 28.89 -20.68 0.42
CA TRP A 48 27.89 -21.67 0.75
C TRP A 48 28.08 -22.18 2.18
N SER A 49 26.97 -22.37 2.88
CA SER A 49 26.91 -23.03 4.18
C SER A 49 26.17 -24.35 4.07
N GLY A 50 26.50 -25.29 4.93
CA GLY A 50 25.85 -26.59 5.02
C GLY A 50 26.70 -27.57 5.82
N PRO A 51 26.22 -28.82 5.98
CA PRO A 51 24.96 -29.33 5.47
C PRO A 51 23.72 -28.69 6.11
N VAL A 52 22.61 -28.68 5.36
CA VAL A 52 21.29 -28.33 5.88
C VAL A 52 20.26 -29.41 5.56
N ALA A 53 19.36 -29.65 6.51
CA ALA A 53 18.17 -30.47 6.36
C ALA A 53 16.96 -29.57 6.14
N ILE A 54 16.07 -29.97 5.24
CA ILE A 54 14.87 -29.19 4.92
C ILE A 54 13.60 -29.95 5.24
N TYR A 55 12.64 -29.23 5.82
CA TYR A 55 11.27 -29.68 5.98
C TYR A 55 10.37 -28.66 5.30
N GLN A 56 9.63 -29.11 4.28
CA GLN A 56 8.67 -28.29 3.56
C GLN A 56 7.27 -28.75 3.90
N THR A 57 6.39 -27.79 4.10
CA THR A 57 4.99 -28.08 4.34
C THR A 57 4.08 -26.98 3.83
N THR A 58 2.79 -27.28 3.74
CA THR A 58 1.77 -26.25 3.54
C THR A 58 1.49 -25.54 4.86
N THR A 59 0.95 -24.33 4.81
CA THR A 59 0.71 -23.48 5.99
C THR A 59 -0.23 -24.07 7.05
N GLU A 60 -0.86 -25.23 6.78
CA GLU A 60 -1.82 -25.87 7.69
C GLU A 60 -1.18 -26.89 8.65
N ASP A 61 -0.01 -27.45 8.31
CA ASP A 61 0.62 -28.48 9.14
C ASP A 61 1.61 -27.89 10.16
N PRO A 62 1.72 -28.47 11.36
CA PRO A 62 2.65 -28.01 12.37
C PRO A 62 4.11 -28.24 11.94
N MET A 63 4.93 -27.19 12.02
CA MET A 63 6.37 -27.28 11.78
C MET A 63 7.05 -28.10 12.88
N PRO A 64 7.88 -29.11 12.56
CA PRO A 64 8.69 -29.81 13.55
C PRO A 64 9.79 -28.89 14.11
N ALA A 65 10.34 -29.23 15.27
CA ALA A 65 11.56 -28.59 15.75
C ALA A 65 12.79 -29.22 15.10
N CYS A 66 13.86 -28.44 14.93
CA CYS A 66 15.17 -29.00 14.59
C CYS A 66 15.69 -29.87 15.74
N ASP A 67 16.35 -30.96 15.40
CA ASP A 67 17.07 -31.80 16.37
C ASP A 67 18.25 -31.01 16.98
N LEU A 68 18.71 -31.41 18.17
CA LEU A 68 19.83 -30.75 18.85
C LEU A 68 21.14 -30.79 18.04
N ALA A 69 21.34 -31.80 17.19
CA ALA A 69 22.46 -31.83 16.26
C ALA A 69 22.33 -30.79 15.13
N TRP A 70 21.10 -30.39 14.81
CA TRP A 70 20.77 -29.42 13.77
C TRP A 70 20.30 -28.09 14.37
N ALA A 71 20.98 -27.62 15.42
CA ALA A 71 20.45 -26.62 16.35
C ALA A 71 20.13 -25.24 15.76
N THR A 72 20.70 -24.88 14.61
CA THR A 72 20.44 -23.57 13.98
C THR A 72 19.29 -23.71 13.00
N SER A 73 18.20 -22.99 13.23
CA SER A 73 17.03 -22.99 12.36
C SER A 73 16.87 -21.68 11.58
N THR A 74 16.30 -21.78 10.38
CA THR A 74 15.79 -20.64 9.62
C THR A 74 14.46 -21.05 9.01
N GLU A 75 13.44 -20.23 9.19
CA GLU A 75 12.12 -20.43 8.62
C GLU A 75 11.85 -19.38 7.54
N GLY A 76 11.11 -19.78 6.52
CA GLY A 76 10.73 -18.88 5.44
C GLY A 76 9.63 -19.46 4.57
N GLY A 77 9.12 -18.64 3.66
CA GLY A 77 8.14 -19.06 2.66
C GLY A 77 8.80 -19.55 1.38
N THR A 78 8.15 -20.49 0.72
CA THR A 78 8.56 -21.05 -0.58
C THR A 78 7.34 -21.19 -1.51
N GLY A 79 7.59 -21.35 -2.81
CA GLY A 79 6.52 -21.44 -3.81
C GLY A 79 5.89 -20.08 -4.15
N ALA A 80 4.59 -20.08 -4.47
CA ALA A 80 3.91 -18.90 -4.97
C ALA A 80 3.46 -17.96 -3.85
N LEU A 81 3.79 -16.68 -3.95
CA LEU A 81 3.28 -15.63 -3.05
C LEU A 81 1.85 -15.25 -3.44
N THR A 82 0.92 -15.44 -2.51
CA THR A 82 -0.45 -14.93 -2.60
C THR A 82 -0.59 -13.69 -1.73
N ALA A 83 -0.89 -12.55 -2.35
CA ALA A 83 -1.09 -11.27 -1.67
C ALA A 83 -2.23 -10.49 -2.33
N PRO A 84 -3.47 -10.62 -1.82
CA PRO A 84 -4.61 -9.88 -2.34
C PRO A 84 -4.37 -8.35 -2.28
N PRO A 85 -4.90 -7.56 -3.23
CA PRO A 85 -4.82 -6.10 -3.13
C PRO A 85 -5.46 -5.56 -1.84
N ALA A 86 -5.04 -4.38 -1.38
CA ALA A 86 -5.67 -3.71 -0.24
C ALA A 86 -7.17 -3.47 -0.50
N GLN A 87 -7.99 -3.69 0.53
CA GLN A 87 -9.39 -3.31 0.52
C GLN A 87 -9.52 -1.88 1.04
N CYS A 88 -9.98 -0.96 0.18
CA CYS A 88 -10.03 0.45 0.51
C CYS A 88 -11.41 0.90 0.95
N ALA A 89 -11.48 1.56 2.11
CA ALA A 89 -12.70 2.23 2.55
C ALA A 89 -13.10 3.31 1.54
N ALA A 90 -14.37 3.30 1.12
CA ALA A 90 -14.87 4.24 0.13
C ALA A 90 -14.65 5.70 0.57
N CYS A 91 -14.17 6.54 -0.35
CA CYS A 91 -14.02 7.96 -0.09
C CYS A 91 -15.38 8.65 -0.01
N ALA A 92 -15.52 9.52 0.98
CA ALA A 92 -16.66 10.41 1.14
C ALA A 92 -16.20 11.85 1.38
N CYS A 93 -17.07 12.80 1.02
CA CYS A 93 -16.88 14.21 1.30
C CYS A 93 -17.93 14.67 2.30
N GLY A 94 -17.49 15.40 3.33
CA GLY A 94 -18.39 16.12 4.21
C GLY A 94 -19.09 17.28 3.51
N SER A 95 -20.01 17.94 4.23
CA SER A 95 -20.68 19.14 3.73
C SER A 95 -19.68 20.27 3.45
N PRO A 96 -19.93 21.11 2.43
CA PRO A 96 -19.10 22.27 2.15
C PRO A 96 -18.92 23.18 3.36
N SER A 97 -17.69 23.64 3.58
CA SER A 97 -17.35 24.62 4.61
C SER A 97 -16.50 25.74 4.03
N GLY A 98 -16.55 26.93 4.66
CA GLY A 98 -15.80 28.09 4.21
C GLY A 98 -16.28 28.70 2.88
N VAL A 99 -17.47 28.32 2.41
CA VAL A 99 -18.10 28.97 1.25
C VAL A 99 -18.60 30.36 1.68
N SER A 100 -18.50 31.34 0.79
CA SER A 100 -19.11 32.65 0.95
C SER A 100 -20.02 32.97 -0.25
N CYS A 101 -20.98 33.87 -0.05
CA CYS A 101 -21.82 34.37 -1.13
C CYS A 101 -21.25 35.70 -1.63
N GLY A 102 -21.05 35.80 -2.94
CA GLY A 102 -20.66 37.04 -3.60
C GLY A 102 -21.83 38.00 -3.77
N LEU A 103 -21.63 38.99 -4.62
CA LEU A 103 -22.66 39.95 -5.00
C LEU A 103 -23.17 39.59 -6.39
N PRO A 104 -24.48 39.71 -6.66
CA PRO A 104 -25.00 39.53 -8.00
C PRO A 104 -24.60 40.71 -8.89
N ASP A 105 -24.41 40.45 -10.18
CA ASP A 105 -24.36 41.51 -11.17
C ASP A 105 -25.75 42.14 -11.33
N PHE A 106 -25.82 43.43 -11.68
CA PHE A 106 -27.08 44.08 -12.01
C PHE A 106 -26.96 44.84 -13.31
N SER A 107 -27.79 44.49 -14.28
CA SER A 107 -27.72 45.01 -15.63
C SER A 107 -29.05 45.65 -16.00
N VAL A 108 -29.00 46.71 -16.83
CA VAL A 108 -30.15 47.52 -17.20
C VAL A 108 -30.22 47.72 -18.70
N TRP A 109 -31.45 47.70 -19.26
CA TRP A 109 -31.73 47.83 -20.69
C TRP A 109 -32.86 48.84 -20.95
N GLU A 110 -32.79 49.49 -22.11
CA GLU A 110 -33.89 50.24 -22.72
C GLU A 110 -34.91 49.31 -23.40
N GLY A 111 -34.48 48.11 -23.81
CA GLY A 111 -35.31 47.10 -24.46
C GLY A 111 -36.12 46.23 -23.49
N GLY A 112 -37.33 45.84 -23.90
CA GLY A 112 -38.30 45.04 -23.11
C GLY A 112 -37.90 43.61 -22.75
N SER A 113 -36.76 43.10 -23.24
CA SER A 113 -36.41 41.68 -23.16
C SER A 113 -35.11 41.38 -22.41
N CYS A 114 -34.40 42.40 -21.90
CA CYS A 114 -33.10 42.26 -21.26
C CYS A 114 -32.13 41.37 -22.05
N SER A 115 -32.11 41.55 -23.38
CA SER A 115 -31.32 40.74 -24.31
C SER A 115 -30.31 41.61 -25.06
N GLY A 116 -29.23 40.99 -25.53
CA GLY A 116 -28.10 41.72 -26.10
C GLY A 116 -27.26 42.42 -25.03
N ASN A 117 -26.43 43.38 -25.47
CA ASN A 117 -25.59 44.13 -24.55
C ASN A 117 -26.46 45.04 -23.66
N PRO A 118 -26.21 45.06 -22.34
CA PRO A 118 -26.85 46.01 -21.45
C PRO A 118 -26.38 47.44 -21.74
N ASP A 119 -27.27 48.40 -21.52
CA ASP A 119 -26.94 49.82 -21.61
C ASP A 119 -26.08 50.26 -20.41
N VAL A 120 -26.32 49.63 -19.25
CA VAL A 120 -25.54 49.81 -18.02
C VAL A 120 -25.34 48.47 -17.32
N ASP A 121 -24.09 48.15 -17.00
CA ASP A 121 -23.73 47.11 -16.03
C ASP A 121 -23.26 47.76 -14.73
N VAL A 122 -23.92 47.41 -13.63
CA VAL A 122 -23.69 47.97 -12.31
C VAL A 122 -22.97 46.93 -11.44
N ASN A 123 -21.77 47.29 -10.99
CA ASN A 123 -21.04 46.52 -10.00
C ASN A 123 -21.51 46.94 -8.61
N ILE A 124 -22.25 46.08 -7.92
CA ILE A 124 -22.69 46.34 -6.56
C ILE A 124 -21.46 46.23 -5.64
N PRO A 125 -21.04 47.30 -4.94
CA PRO A 125 -19.79 47.30 -4.16
C PRO A 125 -19.88 46.58 -2.81
N GLY A 126 -21.09 46.28 -2.33
CA GLY A 126 -21.30 45.62 -1.05
C GLY A 126 -22.77 45.39 -0.68
N VAL A 127 -23.01 44.52 0.30
CA VAL A 127 -24.34 44.30 0.90
C VAL A 127 -24.78 45.57 1.62
N ASN A 128 -26.06 45.93 1.47
CA ASN A 128 -26.67 47.14 2.02
C ASN A 128 -26.01 48.45 1.54
N ASN A 129 -25.26 48.41 0.43
CA ASN A 129 -24.74 49.61 -0.19
C ASN A 129 -25.66 50.04 -1.35
N CYS A 130 -26.01 51.32 -1.38
CA CYS A 130 -26.83 51.91 -2.43
C CYS A 130 -25.91 52.37 -3.56
N GLU A 131 -25.88 51.61 -4.64
CA GLU A 131 -25.07 51.96 -5.82
C GLU A 131 -25.90 52.77 -6.79
N VAL A 132 -25.42 53.97 -7.13
CA VAL A 132 -26.10 54.92 -8.02
C VAL A 132 -25.47 54.86 -9.40
N PHE A 133 -26.30 54.68 -10.42
CA PHE A 133 -25.86 54.72 -11.82
C PHE A 133 -26.66 55.80 -12.56
N ALA A 134 -25.95 56.79 -13.09
CA ALA A 134 -26.57 57.94 -13.74
C ALA A 134 -26.82 57.68 -15.24
N GLY A 135 -28.01 58.06 -15.73
CA GLY A 135 -28.09 58.67 -17.07
C GLY A 135 -28.81 57.96 -18.22
N GLN A 136 -29.83 57.11 -18.05
CA GLN A 136 -30.59 56.58 -19.21
C GLN A 136 -32.09 56.38 -18.94
N VAL A 137 -32.91 56.36 -20.00
CA VAL A 137 -34.34 56.00 -19.99
C VAL A 137 -34.50 54.48 -19.90
N ASN A 138 -34.01 53.95 -18.78
CA ASN A 138 -34.05 52.53 -18.47
C ASN A 138 -35.49 52.06 -18.27
N THR A 139 -35.85 50.96 -18.94
CA THR A 139 -37.20 50.39 -18.84
C THR A 139 -37.20 49.03 -18.16
N ASN A 140 -36.11 48.28 -18.22
CA ASN A 140 -36.03 46.92 -17.69
C ASN A 140 -34.65 46.61 -17.08
N ALA A 141 -34.62 45.73 -16.09
CA ALA A 141 -33.38 45.29 -15.44
C ALA A 141 -33.41 43.79 -15.13
N ARG A 142 -32.22 43.22 -14.94
CA ARG A 142 -32.02 41.81 -14.55
C ARG A 142 -30.89 41.74 -13.53
N ALA A 143 -31.10 40.96 -12.48
CA ALA A 143 -30.04 40.62 -11.52
C ALA A 143 -29.46 39.25 -11.87
N GLY A 144 -28.14 39.13 -11.78
CA GLY A 144 -27.42 37.87 -11.89
C GLY A 144 -27.75 36.91 -10.75
N VAL A 145 -27.34 35.66 -10.91
CA VAL A 145 -27.32 34.73 -9.77
C VAL A 145 -26.30 35.20 -8.74
N VAL A 146 -26.60 35.03 -7.45
CA VAL A 146 -25.61 35.31 -6.39
C VAL A 146 -24.55 34.20 -6.44
N PRO A 147 -23.29 34.48 -6.82
CA PRO A 147 -22.30 33.43 -6.96
C PRO A 147 -21.87 32.90 -5.59
N SER A 148 -21.56 31.60 -5.50
CA SER A 148 -20.82 31.05 -4.37
C SER A 148 -19.32 31.14 -4.66
N ILE A 149 -18.54 31.51 -3.64
CA ILE A 149 -17.10 31.75 -3.76
C ILE A 149 -16.36 30.88 -2.75
N GLY A 150 -15.35 30.16 -3.24
CA GLY A 150 -14.43 29.37 -2.44
C GLY A 150 -15.07 28.15 -1.75
N GLY A 151 -14.49 27.80 -0.60
CA GLY A 151 -14.90 26.66 0.21
C GLY A 151 -14.23 25.33 -0.15
N THR A 152 -14.34 24.38 0.78
CA THR A 152 -13.75 23.05 0.70
C THR A 152 -14.68 22.02 1.35
N CYS A 153 -14.53 20.75 1.02
CA CYS A 153 -15.11 19.66 1.79
C CYS A 153 -14.02 18.86 2.49
N ALA A 154 -14.28 18.46 3.74
CA ALA A 154 -13.40 17.53 4.44
C ALA A 154 -13.57 16.13 3.82
N ALA A 155 -12.45 15.52 3.39
CA ALA A 155 -12.44 14.15 2.90
C ALA A 155 -12.41 13.16 4.07
N THR A 156 -13.09 12.03 3.92
CA THR A 156 -13.07 10.89 4.84
C THR A 156 -12.98 9.58 4.06
N GLY A 157 -12.61 8.50 4.74
CA GLY A 157 -12.38 7.19 4.12
C GLY A 157 -10.93 6.97 3.72
N GLY A 158 -10.69 6.05 2.77
CA GLY A 158 -9.36 5.80 2.21
C GLY A 158 -8.42 5.01 3.12
N GLY A 159 -8.90 4.53 4.27
CA GLY A 159 -8.15 3.58 5.08
C GLY A 159 -8.02 2.24 4.36
N ALA A 160 -6.82 1.67 4.41
CA ALA A 160 -6.52 0.35 3.88
C ALA A 160 -6.79 -0.74 4.93
N THR A 161 -7.49 -1.80 4.53
CA THR A 161 -7.48 -3.09 5.20
C THR A 161 -6.70 -4.05 4.31
N VAL A 162 -5.66 -4.68 4.84
CA VAL A 162 -4.76 -5.53 4.08
C VAL A 162 -4.85 -6.95 4.64
N ASP A 163 -5.24 -7.90 3.80
CA ASP A 163 -5.22 -9.32 4.14
C ASP A 163 -3.76 -9.84 4.12
N ASP A 164 -3.46 -10.81 4.99
CA ASP A 164 -2.11 -11.36 5.13
C ASP A 164 -1.57 -11.88 3.79
N ALA A 165 -0.31 -11.54 3.50
CA ALA A 165 0.42 -12.13 2.39
C ALA A 165 1.04 -13.45 2.86
N ALA A 166 0.88 -14.51 2.07
CA ALA A 166 1.37 -15.83 2.41
C ALA A 166 1.96 -16.53 1.18
N PHE A 167 3.04 -17.25 1.41
CA PHE A 167 3.56 -18.21 0.45
C PHE A 167 2.72 -19.50 0.48
N SER A 168 2.63 -20.20 -0.65
CA SER A 168 1.89 -21.48 -0.74
C SER A 168 2.49 -22.56 0.16
N GLU A 169 3.78 -22.45 0.47
CA GLU A 169 4.53 -23.40 1.29
C GLU A 169 5.36 -22.64 2.34
N GLN A 170 5.60 -23.30 3.46
CA GLN A 170 6.59 -22.91 4.45
C GLN A 170 7.73 -23.91 4.43
N THR A 171 8.92 -23.43 4.78
CA THR A 171 10.12 -24.26 4.82
C THR A 171 10.91 -23.93 6.06
N LEU A 172 11.19 -24.97 6.83
CA LEU A 172 12.16 -24.96 7.92
C LEU A 172 13.46 -25.55 7.40
N VAL A 173 14.54 -24.81 7.65
CA VAL A 173 15.89 -25.25 7.39
C VAL A 173 16.62 -25.40 8.71
N CYS A 174 17.19 -26.58 8.94
CA CYS A 174 18.01 -26.86 10.10
C CYS A 174 19.46 -27.08 9.64
N GLN A 175 20.44 -26.48 10.30
CA GLN A 175 21.85 -26.59 9.94
C GLN A 175 22.62 -27.40 10.98
N ASP A 176 23.44 -28.34 10.50
CA ASP A 176 24.40 -29.12 11.28
C ASP A 176 25.82 -28.62 10.96
N PRO A 177 26.58 -28.13 11.94
CA PRO A 177 27.95 -27.66 11.70
C PRO A 177 28.99 -28.78 11.68
N SER A 178 28.63 -30.03 12.00
CA SER A 178 29.58 -31.12 12.16
C SER A 178 29.92 -31.80 10.82
N LEU A 179 31.22 -31.91 10.53
CA LEU A 179 31.77 -32.45 9.30
C LEU A 179 32.88 -33.45 9.63
N GLY A 180 32.69 -34.72 9.28
CA GLY A 180 33.69 -35.79 9.41
C GLY A 180 34.47 -36.08 8.12
N GLY A 181 35.36 -37.06 8.18
CA GLY A 181 36.17 -37.59 7.08
C GLY A 181 35.79 -39.02 6.67
N GLY A 182 36.78 -39.82 6.25
CA GLY A 182 36.56 -41.23 5.89
C GLY A 182 35.93 -41.50 4.52
N CYS A 183 35.70 -40.46 3.72
CA CYS A 183 35.05 -40.59 2.42
C CYS A 183 36.05 -40.76 1.25
N SER A 184 35.58 -41.35 0.14
CA SER A 184 36.40 -41.66 -1.04
C SER A 184 36.62 -40.45 -1.94
N GLU A 185 37.56 -40.53 -2.89
CA GLU A 185 37.86 -39.42 -3.81
C GLU A 185 36.61 -38.96 -4.59
N GLY A 186 36.18 -37.71 -4.38
CA GLY A 186 34.99 -37.09 -5.01
C GLY A 186 33.82 -36.80 -4.06
N GLU A 187 33.74 -37.49 -2.93
CA GLU A 187 32.84 -37.19 -1.81
C GLU A 187 33.75 -37.02 -0.60
N THR A 188 34.04 -35.81 -0.17
CA THR A 188 35.17 -35.59 0.76
C THR A 188 34.75 -35.38 2.20
N VAL A 189 33.44 -35.32 2.47
CA VAL A 189 32.91 -34.94 3.78
C VAL A 189 31.85 -35.94 4.23
N CYS A 190 32.04 -36.47 5.45
CA CYS A 190 31.04 -37.29 6.12
C CYS A 190 30.07 -36.38 6.87
N VAL A 191 28.78 -36.57 6.60
CA VAL A 191 27.71 -35.75 7.20
C VAL A 191 26.62 -36.64 7.76
N ARG A 192 25.95 -36.15 8.81
CA ARG A 192 24.75 -36.80 9.34
C ARG A 192 23.63 -36.70 8.31
N THR A 193 22.96 -37.82 8.06
CA THR A 193 21.78 -37.88 7.20
C THR A 193 20.61 -37.18 7.91
N PRO A 194 19.81 -36.37 7.20
CA PRO A 194 18.62 -35.76 7.80
C PRO A 194 17.68 -36.81 8.41
N PRO A 195 17.28 -36.67 9.69
CA PRO A 195 16.33 -37.60 10.31
C PRO A 195 14.91 -37.35 9.79
N ALA A 196 14.02 -38.35 9.88
CA ALA A 196 12.59 -38.10 9.67
C ALA A 196 12.08 -37.06 10.70
N PRO A 197 11.19 -36.12 10.31
CA PRO A 197 10.43 -36.06 9.05
C PRO A 197 11.06 -35.19 7.95
N PHE A 198 12.33 -34.80 8.08
CA PHE A 198 13.01 -34.00 7.08
C PHE A 198 13.20 -34.78 5.77
N GLN A 199 13.38 -34.05 4.66
CA GLN A 199 13.72 -34.67 3.38
C GLN A 199 15.07 -35.39 3.51
N SER A 200 15.18 -36.59 2.93
CA SER A 200 16.39 -37.41 3.02
C SER A 200 17.58 -36.83 2.25
N SER A 201 17.33 -35.92 1.30
CA SER A 201 18.38 -35.24 0.53
C SER A 201 19.07 -34.19 1.38
N LEU A 202 20.41 -34.21 1.37
CA LEU A 202 21.22 -33.18 1.98
C LEU A 202 21.28 -31.94 1.09
N CYS A 203 21.28 -30.77 1.70
CA CYS A 203 21.33 -29.51 0.97
C CYS A 203 22.43 -28.57 1.49
N ILE A 204 22.70 -27.53 0.70
CA ILE A 204 23.57 -26.39 1.04
C ILE A 204 22.78 -25.09 0.81
N MET A 205 23.15 -24.02 1.50
CA MET A 205 22.47 -22.73 1.43
C MET A 205 23.43 -21.57 1.20
N ILE A 206 22.98 -20.54 0.50
CA ILE A 206 23.65 -19.24 0.41
C ILE A 206 22.62 -18.11 0.41
N SER A 207 22.97 -16.93 0.91
CA SER A 207 22.09 -15.75 0.84
C SER A 207 21.92 -15.26 -0.61
N GLY A 208 20.70 -14.85 -0.94
CA GLY A 208 20.30 -14.35 -2.26
C GLY A 208 19.81 -15.44 -3.22
N ASP A 209 19.30 -15.00 -4.37
CA ASP A 209 18.88 -15.86 -5.48
C ASP A 209 20.08 -16.17 -6.38
N VAL A 210 20.75 -17.29 -6.10
CA VAL A 210 22.00 -17.73 -6.73
C VAL A 210 21.73 -19.04 -7.49
N ALA A 211 22.45 -19.30 -8.58
CA ALA A 211 22.34 -20.59 -9.27
C ALA A 211 23.02 -21.69 -8.46
N CYS A 212 22.49 -22.92 -8.50
CA CYS A 212 23.14 -24.04 -7.86
C CYS A 212 24.48 -24.39 -8.54
N PRO A 213 25.48 -24.87 -7.78
CA PRO A 213 26.84 -25.03 -8.27
C PRO A 213 27.04 -26.20 -9.24
N GLY A 214 26.14 -27.19 -9.27
CA GLY A 214 26.15 -28.29 -10.24
C GLY A 214 26.98 -29.52 -9.85
N ASP A 215 27.75 -29.47 -8.76
CA ASP A 215 28.54 -30.58 -8.21
C ASP A 215 27.67 -31.58 -7.41
N GLY A 216 26.58 -32.06 -8.02
CA GLY A 216 25.55 -32.89 -7.37
C GLY A 216 24.44 -32.08 -6.71
N TYR A 217 24.72 -30.85 -6.27
CA TYR A 217 23.70 -29.92 -5.79
C TYR A 217 22.99 -29.25 -6.97
N THR A 218 21.92 -29.87 -7.47
CA THR A 218 21.20 -29.42 -8.67
C THR A 218 19.77 -28.97 -8.40
N GLU A 219 19.15 -29.46 -7.33
CA GLU A 219 17.76 -29.14 -6.99
C GLU A 219 17.69 -27.81 -6.24
N LYS A 220 17.13 -26.80 -6.88
CA LYS A 220 17.07 -25.42 -6.35
C LYS A 220 15.75 -25.14 -5.64
N LEU A 221 15.85 -24.59 -4.44
CA LEU A 221 14.73 -24.03 -3.68
C LEU A 221 15.07 -22.60 -3.21
N LEU A 222 14.18 -21.64 -3.44
CA LEU A 222 14.36 -20.26 -2.98
C LEU A 222 13.56 -20.03 -1.70
N LEU A 223 14.24 -19.88 -0.58
CA LEU A 223 13.66 -19.59 0.72
C LEU A 223 13.55 -18.09 0.93
N VAL A 224 12.34 -17.57 1.04
CA VAL A 224 12.11 -16.14 1.32
C VAL A 224 11.89 -15.94 2.83
N THR A 225 12.73 -15.15 3.48
CA THR A 225 12.71 -14.95 4.93
C THR A 225 12.05 -13.63 5.35
N SER A 226 11.77 -12.75 4.40
CA SER A 226 11.02 -11.53 4.65
C SER A 226 10.09 -11.15 3.48
N LEU A 227 9.08 -10.35 3.79
CA LEU A 227 8.15 -9.78 2.82
C LEU A 227 8.29 -8.26 2.82
N VAL A 228 8.30 -7.68 1.62
CA VAL A 228 8.17 -6.24 1.44
C VAL A 228 6.72 -5.98 1.02
N ASP A 229 5.94 -5.40 1.93
CA ASP A 229 4.53 -5.08 1.68
C ASP A 229 4.32 -3.56 1.64
N THR A 230 3.87 -3.09 0.47
CA THR A 230 3.59 -1.67 0.21
C THR A 230 2.13 -1.44 -0.15
N ARG A 231 1.27 -2.44 0.06
CA ARG A 231 -0.16 -2.36 -0.24
C ARG A 231 -0.80 -1.27 0.62
N ASP A 232 -1.47 -0.34 -0.05
CA ASP A 232 -2.12 0.82 0.58
C ASP A 232 -3.28 1.32 -0.30
N CYS A 233 -3.92 2.41 0.11
CA CYS A 233 -4.98 3.08 -0.62
C CYS A 233 -4.58 4.51 -0.98
N THR A 234 -4.97 4.96 -2.18
CA THR A 234 -4.85 6.37 -2.55
C THR A 234 -5.62 7.27 -1.58
N VAL A 235 -4.99 8.36 -1.17
CA VAL A 235 -5.58 9.35 -0.26
C VAL A 235 -6.89 9.90 -0.84
N CYS A 236 -7.93 9.96 0.00
CA CYS A 236 -9.19 10.56 -0.40
C CYS A 236 -9.06 12.07 -0.62
N GLY A 237 -9.60 12.55 -1.73
CA GLY A 237 -9.68 13.96 -2.08
C GLY A 237 -11.12 14.39 -2.34
N CYS A 238 -11.41 15.66 -2.05
CA CYS A 238 -12.68 16.30 -2.38
C CYS A 238 -12.45 17.46 -3.34
N GLY A 239 -13.24 17.52 -4.40
CA GLY A 239 -13.27 18.65 -5.32
C GLY A 239 -13.82 19.93 -4.68
N THR A 240 -13.87 21.00 -5.46
CA THR A 240 -14.53 22.25 -5.05
C THR A 240 -16.04 22.03 -4.86
N PRO A 241 -16.69 22.70 -3.88
CA PRO A 241 -18.13 22.64 -3.71
C PRO A 241 -18.89 23.03 -4.98
N THR A 242 -19.94 22.28 -5.30
CA THR A 242 -20.87 22.56 -6.41
C THR A 242 -22.31 22.49 -5.91
N GLY A 243 -23.22 23.18 -6.59
CA GLY A 243 -24.65 23.20 -6.20
C GLY A 243 -24.93 23.97 -4.90
N VAL A 244 -24.01 24.83 -4.45
CA VAL A 244 -24.27 25.73 -3.32
C VAL A 244 -25.24 26.81 -3.77
N THR A 245 -26.28 27.03 -2.97
CA THR A 245 -27.24 28.10 -3.21
C THR A 245 -26.93 29.29 -2.30
N CYS A 246 -26.77 30.45 -2.92
CA CYS A 246 -26.66 31.74 -2.26
C CYS A 246 -27.93 32.54 -2.53
N GLY A 247 -28.44 33.20 -1.50
CA GLY A 247 -29.65 34.00 -1.59
C GLY A 247 -29.41 35.46 -1.24
N GLY A 248 -30.49 36.22 -1.25
CA GLY A 248 -30.51 37.66 -1.05
C GLY A 248 -31.47 38.33 -2.00
N THR A 249 -31.67 39.63 -1.82
CA THR A 249 -32.65 40.42 -2.56
C THR A 249 -31.96 41.58 -3.24
N THR A 250 -32.06 41.64 -4.57
CA THR A 250 -31.59 42.79 -5.36
C THR A 250 -32.78 43.69 -5.65
N THR A 251 -32.69 44.96 -5.26
CA THR A 251 -33.79 45.92 -5.41
C THR A 251 -33.30 47.13 -6.19
N GLY A 252 -34.01 47.46 -7.27
CA GLY A 252 -33.85 48.72 -8.00
C GLY A 252 -34.75 49.81 -7.43
N TYR A 253 -34.29 51.06 -7.51
CA TYR A 253 -34.99 52.24 -6.99
C TYR A 253 -34.99 53.38 -8.00
N THR A 254 -36.08 54.16 -8.03
CA THR A 254 -36.21 55.38 -8.85
C THR A 254 -35.50 56.60 -8.24
N SER A 255 -35.12 56.48 -6.96
CA SER A 255 -34.36 57.47 -6.18
C SER A 255 -32.88 57.10 -6.10
N MET A 256 -32.01 58.11 -6.15
CA MET A 256 -30.55 57.95 -5.92
C MET A 256 -30.18 57.63 -4.47
N GLN A 257 -31.15 57.58 -3.55
CA GLN A 257 -30.95 57.26 -2.14
C GLN A 257 -31.51 55.88 -1.76
N CYS A 258 -31.85 55.03 -2.73
CA CYS A 258 -32.44 53.71 -2.52
C CYS A 258 -33.67 53.70 -1.59
N SER A 259 -34.54 54.70 -1.75
CA SER A 259 -35.64 54.98 -0.81
C SER A 259 -37.03 55.02 -1.44
N GLN A 260 -37.15 55.17 -2.76
CA GLN A 260 -38.44 55.33 -3.47
C GLN A 260 -38.65 54.22 -4.51
N ASP A 261 -39.90 53.79 -4.62
CA ASP A 261 -40.41 52.80 -5.58
C ASP A 261 -39.53 51.55 -5.72
N PRO A 262 -39.35 50.76 -4.64
CA PRO A 262 -38.53 49.56 -4.70
C PRO A 262 -39.15 48.52 -5.65
N VAL A 263 -38.37 48.08 -6.62
CA VAL A 263 -38.72 46.93 -7.48
C VAL A 263 -37.68 45.84 -7.30
N VAL A 264 -38.14 44.65 -6.92
CA VAL A 264 -37.26 43.49 -6.70
C VAL A 264 -36.92 42.84 -8.04
N ALA A 265 -35.61 42.70 -8.32
CA ALA A 265 -35.10 41.83 -9.36
C ALA A 265 -34.76 40.46 -8.76
N PRO A 266 -35.38 39.36 -9.21
CA PRO A 266 -34.98 38.02 -8.80
C PRO A 266 -33.51 37.73 -9.16
N ASN A 267 -32.75 37.19 -8.22
CA ASN A 267 -31.36 36.78 -8.43
C ASN A 267 -31.27 35.40 -9.11
N ASP A 268 -31.98 35.22 -10.21
CA ASP A 268 -32.02 33.98 -10.98
C ASP A 268 -31.22 34.09 -12.29
N GLY A 269 -30.65 35.26 -12.58
CA GLY A 269 -29.86 35.49 -13.79
C GLY A 269 -30.66 35.32 -15.08
N SER A 270 -31.99 35.39 -15.08
CA SER A 270 -32.80 35.19 -16.30
C SER A 270 -34.06 36.04 -16.36
N THR A 271 -34.65 36.41 -15.22
CA THR A 271 -35.88 37.19 -15.18
C THR A 271 -35.60 38.66 -15.49
N CYS A 272 -36.23 39.15 -16.56
CA CYS A 272 -36.26 40.55 -16.94
C CYS A 272 -37.43 41.26 -16.25
N VAL A 273 -37.15 42.28 -15.46
CA VAL A 273 -38.16 42.99 -14.67
C VAL A 273 -38.30 44.43 -15.19
N PRO A 274 -39.53 44.89 -15.52
CA PRO A 274 -39.77 46.29 -15.83
C PRO A 274 -39.44 47.19 -14.63
N MET A 275 -38.51 48.12 -14.83
CA MET A 275 -38.04 49.07 -13.82
C MET A 275 -37.90 50.49 -14.43
N PRO A 276 -39.01 51.11 -14.86
CA PRO A 276 -38.96 52.41 -15.52
C PRO A 276 -38.35 53.48 -14.59
N GLY A 277 -37.28 54.11 -15.06
CA GLY A 277 -36.63 55.22 -14.34
C GLY A 277 -35.80 54.79 -13.13
N VAL A 278 -35.32 53.54 -13.09
CA VAL A 278 -34.36 53.07 -12.08
C VAL A 278 -33.05 53.88 -12.14
N LYS A 279 -32.56 54.32 -10.97
CA LYS A 279 -31.36 55.15 -10.80
C LYS A 279 -30.35 54.57 -9.80
N ALA A 280 -30.79 53.64 -8.97
CA ALA A 280 -29.94 53.01 -7.98
C ALA A 280 -30.34 51.56 -7.74
N VAL A 281 -29.41 50.76 -7.23
CA VAL A 281 -29.61 49.36 -6.86
C VAL A 281 -28.98 49.08 -5.50
N MET A 282 -29.60 48.18 -4.75
CA MET A 282 -29.06 47.67 -3.49
C MET A 282 -29.31 46.18 -3.36
N PHE A 283 -28.30 45.44 -2.91
CA PHE A 283 -28.40 44.03 -2.55
C PHE A 283 -28.50 43.88 -1.03
N THR A 284 -29.53 43.20 -0.53
CA THR A 284 -29.81 43.06 0.91
C THR A 284 -30.13 41.61 1.30
N ASN A 285 -30.19 41.36 2.62
CA ASN A 285 -30.59 40.08 3.22
C ASN A 285 -29.87 38.85 2.65
N PRO A 286 -28.53 38.84 2.53
CA PRO A 286 -27.83 37.65 2.05
C PRO A 286 -28.14 36.48 2.98
N THR A 287 -28.79 35.44 2.47
CA THR A 287 -28.82 34.18 3.18
C THR A 287 -27.45 33.54 3.02
N GLY A 288 -26.88 33.04 4.12
CA GLY A 288 -25.63 32.30 4.06
C GLY A 288 -25.71 31.16 3.05
N PRO A 289 -24.56 30.70 2.51
CA PRO A 289 -24.53 29.61 1.56
C PRO A 289 -25.17 28.37 2.18
N SER A 290 -26.00 27.68 1.40
CA SER A 290 -26.70 26.48 1.83
C SER A 290 -26.66 25.40 0.75
N GLY A 291 -26.74 24.14 1.19
CA GLY A 291 -26.65 22.98 0.31
C GLY A 291 -25.25 22.80 -0.31
N GLY A 292 -25.24 22.12 -1.46
CA GLY A 292 -24.04 21.81 -2.21
C GLY A 292 -23.29 20.56 -1.75
N ASN A 293 -22.50 20.00 -2.67
CA ASN A 293 -21.75 18.77 -2.50
C ASN A 293 -20.35 18.92 -3.12
N CYS A 294 -19.40 18.09 -2.71
CA CYS A 294 -18.12 17.95 -3.40
C CYS A 294 -18.03 16.60 -4.12
N THR A 295 -17.41 16.59 -5.29
CA THR A 295 -17.07 15.35 -6.00
C THR A 295 -15.96 14.63 -5.25
N THR A 296 -16.14 13.35 -4.96
CA THR A 296 -15.16 12.50 -4.28
C THR A 296 -14.10 11.98 -5.27
N SER A 297 -12.90 11.71 -4.75
CA SER A 297 -11.79 11.10 -5.49
C SER A 297 -10.89 10.30 -4.54
N GLY A 298 -10.05 9.41 -5.08
CA GLY A 298 -9.16 8.55 -4.30
C GLY A 298 -9.81 7.24 -3.85
N GLY A 299 -9.20 6.57 -2.87
CA GLY A 299 -9.71 5.30 -2.31
C GLY A 299 -9.52 4.09 -3.22
N ALA A 300 -8.71 4.21 -4.27
CA ALA A 300 -8.26 3.08 -5.07
C ALA A 300 -7.07 2.38 -4.39
N ALA A 301 -7.01 1.05 -4.47
CA ALA A 301 -5.88 0.27 -3.99
C ALA A 301 -4.60 0.55 -4.78
N THR A 302 -3.47 0.53 -4.10
CA THR A 302 -2.13 0.78 -4.63
C THR A 302 -1.10 -0.14 -3.99
N GLY A 303 0.10 -0.18 -4.57
CA GLY A 303 1.20 -0.98 -4.06
C GLY A 303 1.03 -2.48 -4.30
N SER A 304 1.96 -3.24 -3.74
CA SER A 304 2.02 -4.71 -3.85
C SER A 304 2.81 -5.30 -2.70
N ALA A 305 2.63 -6.60 -2.46
CA ALA A 305 3.56 -7.37 -1.64
C ALA A 305 4.48 -8.20 -2.53
N THR A 306 5.77 -8.20 -2.21
CA THR A 306 6.81 -8.94 -2.93
C THR A 306 7.72 -9.67 -1.95
N ALA A 307 8.38 -10.71 -2.43
CA ALA A 307 9.48 -11.35 -1.69
C ALA A 307 10.58 -10.32 -1.36
N GLY A 308 11.06 -10.34 -0.11
CA GLY A 308 12.18 -9.54 0.36
C GLY A 308 13.48 -10.32 0.33
N ASP A 309 14.18 -10.32 1.46
CA ASP A 309 15.39 -11.13 1.67
C ASP A 309 15.10 -12.61 1.44
N SER A 310 16.05 -13.27 0.79
CA SER A 310 15.95 -14.68 0.43
C SER A 310 17.31 -15.38 0.53
N SER A 311 17.26 -16.70 0.60
CA SER A 311 18.40 -17.60 0.51
C SER A 311 18.11 -18.67 -0.53
N THR A 312 19.11 -19.05 -1.31
CA THR A 312 19.03 -20.21 -2.19
C THR A 312 19.47 -21.44 -1.43
N ILE A 313 18.68 -22.50 -1.52
CA ILE A 313 19.00 -23.85 -1.06
C ILE A 313 19.20 -24.71 -2.30
N CYS A 314 20.28 -25.50 -2.30
CA CYS A 314 20.57 -26.46 -3.35
C CYS A 314 20.74 -27.86 -2.74
N CYS A 315 19.95 -28.82 -3.19
CA CYS A 315 19.93 -30.18 -2.66
C CYS A 315 20.53 -31.19 -3.64
N LEU A 316 21.07 -32.29 -3.08
CA LEU A 316 21.49 -33.45 -3.85
C LEU A 316 20.29 -34.17 -4.47
N PHE A 317 20.45 -34.67 -5.70
CA PHE A 317 19.46 -35.47 -6.43
C PHE A 317 19.49 -36.95 -6.04
#